data_AF-A0A7X7AML7-F1
#
_entry.id   AF-A0A7X7AML7-F1
#
_cell.length_a   1.000
_cell.length_b   1.000
_cell.length_c   1.000
_cell.angle_alpha   90.00
_cell.angle_beta   90.00
_cell.angle_gamma   90.00
#
_symmetry.space_group_name_H-M   'P 1'
#
loop_
_entity.id
_entity.type
_entity.pdbx_description
1 polymer ?
#
loop_
_entity_poly.entity_id
_entity_poly.type
_entity_poly.pdbx_seq_one_letter_code
_entity_poly.pdbx_strand_id
1 'polypeptide(L)' 'MQDNLLWSQALSFLGREIEGIDGDGNLVEGIVTGVKFLEGQLVLLIDGEERDLQLITAVKVRWASEEESRLGAEG' A
#
# COMPACT_ATOMS: atom_id res chain seq x y z
N MET A 1 -14.19 17.41 2.09
CA MET A 1 -13.34 17.25 3.31
C MET A 1 -13.01 15.78 3.57
N GLN A 2 -13.89 14.83 3.26
CA GLN A 2 -13.64 13.38 3.42
C GLN A 2 -12.55 12.84 2.47
N ASP A 3 -12.43 13.40 1.26
CA ASP A 3 -11.46 12.97 0.24
C ASP A 3 -10.00 13.09 0.72
N ASN A 4 -9.74 14.09 1.57
CA ASN A 4 -8.41 14.36 2.10
C ASN A 4 -7.96 13.30 3.13
N LEU A 5 -8.92 12.71 3.84
CA LEU A 5 -8.65 11.70 4.86
C LEU A 5 -8.35 10.33 4.23
N LEU A 6 -9.10 9.98 3.18
CA LEU A 6 -8.89 8.76 2.39
C LEU A 6 -7.55 8.79 1.66
N TRP A 7 -7.20 9.93 1.05
CA TRP A 7 -5.91 10.11 0.38
C TRP A 7 -4.72 9.94 1.33
N SER A 8 -4.79 10.57 2.52
CA SER A 8 -3.72 10.48 3.52
C SER A 8 -3.51 9.05 4.02
N GLN A 9 -4.59 8.29 4.20
CA GLN A 9 -4.52 6.87 4.55
C GLN A 9 -3.93 6.04 3.42
N ALA A 10 -4.34 6.28 2.18
CA ALA A 10 -3.81 5.60 1.00
C ALA A 10 -2.30 5.75 0.86
N LEU A 11 -1.81 6.98 1.00
CA LEU A 11 -0.38 7.27 0.97
C LEU A 11 0.38 6.56 2.09
N SER A 12 -0.25 6.32 3.24
CA SER A 12 0.37 5.57 4.33
C SER A 12 0.63 4.10 3.99
N PHE A 13 -0.07 3.55 2.99
CA PHE A 13 0.12 2.17 2.54
C PHE A 13 1.25 2.01 1.53
N LEU A 14 1.74 3.09 0.91
CA LEU A 14 2.86 3.02 -0.04
C LEU A 14 4.06 2.29 0.56
N GLY A 15 4.58 1.30 -0.18
CA GLY A 15 5.69 0.45 0.22
C GLY A 15 5.34 -0.61 1.27
N ARG A 16 4.06 -0.73 1.67
CA ARG A 16 3.59 -1.76 2.61
C ARG A 16 2.93 -2.89 1.84
N GLU A 17 3.04 -4.09 2.41
CA GLU A 17 2.26 -5.24 1.97
C GLU A 17 0.89 -5.16 2.63
N ILE A 18 -0.16 -5.33 1.85
CA ILE A 18 -1.54 -5.29 2.34
C ILE A 18 -2.28 -6.57 1.97
N GLU A 19 -3.29 -6.88 2.75
CA GLU A 19 -4.30 -7.88 2.44
C GLU A 19 -5.66 -7.18 2.46
N GLY A 20 -6.47 -7.43 1.44
CA GLY A 20 -7.77 -6.78 1.28
C GLY A 20 -8.72 -7.58 0.41
N ILE A 21 -9.95 -7.07 0.32
CA ILE A 21 -11.02 -7.61 -0.52
C ILE A 21 -11.35 -6.59 -1.61
N ASP A 22 -11.37 -7.05 -2.86
CA ASP A 22 -11.77 -6.24 -4.01
C ASP A 22 -13.30 -6.11 -4.13
N GLY A 23 -13.77 -5.33 -5.11
CA GLY A 23 -15.20 -5.13 -5.35
C GLY A 23 -15.99 -6.38 -5.76
N ASP A 24 -15.30 -7.43 -6.18
CA ASP A 24 -15.87 -8.73 -6.56
C ASP A 24 -15.87 -9.73 -5.39
N GLY A 25 -15.30 -9.36 -4.24
CA GLY A 25 -15.20 -10.20 -3.06
C GLY A 25 -13.98 -11.13 -3.04
N ASN A 26 -13.00 -10.93 -3.92
CA ASN A 26 -11.78 -11.72 -3.96
C ASN A 26 -10.74 -11.19 -2.98
N LEU A 27 -9.97 -12.10 -2.39
CA LEU A 27 -8.80 -11.75 -1.60
C LEU A 27 -7.67 -11.27 -2.51
N VAL A 28 -7.15 -10.09 -2.20
CA VAL A 28 -6.00 -9.47 -2.86
C VAL A 28 -4.93 -9.26 -1.80
N GLU A 29 -3.75 -9.82 -2.03
CA GLU A 29 -2.55 -9.58 -1.23
C GLU A 29 -1.45 -9.03 -2.13
N GLY A 30 -0.69 -8.06 -1.64
CA GLY A 30 0.45 -7.54 -2.38
C GLY A 30 1.04 -6.24 -1.86
N ILE A 31 2.10 -5.77 -2.52
CA ILE A 31 2.80 -4.54 -2.12
C ILE A 31 2.19 -3.34 -2.82
N VAL A 32 1.80 -2.32 -2.05
CA VAL A 32 1.31 -1.06 -2.62
C VAL A 32 2.48 -0.28 -3.19
N THR A 33 2.58 -0.21 -4.52
CA THR A 33 3.63 0.51 -5.25
C THR A 33 3.19 1.91 -5.69
N GLY A 34 1.88 2.20 -5.61
CA GLY A 34 1.34 3.48 -6.05
C GLY A 34 -0.08 3.73 -5.55
N VAL A 35 -0.50 4.99 -5.64
CA VAL A 35 -1.87 5.45 -5.35
C VAL A 35 -2.29 6.39 -6.46
N LYS A 36 -3.50 6.20 -7.00
CA LYS A 36 -4.10 7.06 -8.02
C LYS A 36 -5.49 7.50 -7.58
N PHE A 37 -5.93 8.60 -8.17
CA PHE A 37 -7.30 9.09 -8.04
C PHE A 37 -7.92 9.11 -9.44
N LEU A 38 -8.89 8.23 -9.68
CA LEU A 38 -9.57 8.08 -10.97
C LEU A 38 -11.07 8.29 -10.76
N GLU A 39 -11.67 9.20 -11.52
CA GLU A 39 -13.13 9.46 -11.50
C GLU A 39 -13.74 9.75 -10.11
N GLY A 40 -12.95 10.29 -9.17
CA GLY A 40 -13.41 10.55 -7.80
C GLY A 40 -13.18 9.39 -6.82
N GLN A 41 -12.59 8.30 -7.29
CA GLN A 41 -12.30 7.10 -6.53
C GLN A 41 -10.79 6.91 -6.35
N LEU A 42 -10.41 6.46 -5.16
CA LEU A 42 -9.04 6.10 -4.83
C LEU A 42 -8.74 4.70 -5.36
N VAL A 43 -7.69 4.56 -6.16
CA VAL A 43 -7.23 3.28 -6.70
C VAL A 43 -5.81 3.02 -6.21
N LEU A 44 -5.56 1.82 -5.69
CA LEU A 44 -4.23 1.41 -5.25
C LEU A 44 -3.54 0.62 -6.36
N LEU A 45 -2.24 0.85 -6.54
CA LEU A 45 -1.41 0.00 -7.38
C LEU A 45 -0.77 -1.04 -6.48
N ILE A 46 -1.17 -2.31 -6.65
CA ILE A 46 -0.68 -3.45 -5.88
C ILE A 46 0.10 -4.33 -6.83
N ASP A 47 1.39 -4.53 -6.55
CA ASP A 47 2.33 -5.23 -7.44
C ASP A 47 2.38 -4.65 -8.87
N GLY A 48 2.06 -3.35 -9.00
CA GLY A 48 2.03 -2.63 -10.27
C GLY A 48 0.72 -2.74 -11.05
N GLU A 49 -0.26 -3.50 -10.54
CA GLU A 49 -1.60 -3.59 -11.11
C GLU A 49 -2.59 -2.68 -10.38
N GLU A 50 -3.50 -2.05 -11.12
CA GLU A 50 -4.56 -1.22 -10.57
C GLU A 50 -5.62 -2.12 -9.91
N ARG A 51 -5.78 -1.96 -8.60
CA ARG A 51 -6.73 -2.73 -7.80
C ARG A 51 -7.68 -1.78 -7.08
N ASP A 52 -8.97 -2.05 -7.28
CA ASP A 52 -10.03 -1.38 -6.53
C ASP A 52 -10.33 -2.17 -5.26
N LEU A 53 -9.70 -1.77 -4.15
CA LEU A 53 -9.95 -2.38 -2.86
C LEU A 53 -11.11 -1.69 -2.16
N GLN A 54 -12.13 -2.48 -1.82
CA GLN A 54 -13.24 -2.01 -0.99
C GLN A 54 -12.90 -2.05 0.49
N LEU A 55 -12.08 -3.04 0.90
CA LEU A 55 -11.71 -3.23 2.29
C LEU A 55 -10.26 -3.69 2.39
N ILE A 56 -9.49 -3.04 3.25
CA ILE A 56 -8.17 -3.52 3.67
C ILE A 56 -8.35 -4.21 5.02
N THR A 57 -8.04 -5.50 5.07
CA THR A 57 -8.18 -6.34 6.27
C THR A 57 -6.91 -6.36 7.10
N ALA A 58 -5.74 -6.23 6.45
CA ALA A 58 -4.45 -6.17 7.12
C ALA A 58 -3.45 -5.28 6.38
N VAL A 59 -2.55 -4.65 7.14
CA VAL A 59 -1.40 -3.89 6.62
C VAL A 59 -0.15 -4.43 7.32
N LYS A 60 0.69 -5.12 6.55
CA LYS A 60 1.96 -5.68 6.99
C LYS A 60 3.06 -4.68 6.61
N VAL A 61 3.72 -4.15 7.64
CA VAL A 61 4.94 -3.36 7.41
C VAL A 61 6.07 -4.36 7.15
N ARG A 62 6.44 -4.54 5.88
CA ARG A 62 7.76 -5.08 5.57
C ARG A 62 8.77 -4.00 5.90
N TRP A 63 9.37 -4.10 7.08
CA TRP A 63 10.66 -3.48 7.31
C TRP A 63 11.57 -4.04 6.23
N ALA A 64 11.99 -3.22 5.27
CA ALA A 64 13.20 -3.51 4.53
C ALA A 64 14.25 -3.73 5.62
N SER A 65 14.64 -4.99 5.85
CA SER A 65 15.67 -5.31 6.82
C SER A 65 16.87 -4.44 6.48
N GLU A 66 17.25 -3.54 7.38
CA GLU A 66 18.52 -3.63 8.10
C GLU A 66 19.76 -4.10 7.29
N GLU A 67 19.86 -3.78 6.00
CA GLU A 67 21.05 -4.07 5.16
C GLU A 67 21.90 -2.83 4.88
N GLU A 68 21.52 -1.64 5.36
CA GLU A 68 22.35 -0.41 5.22
C GLU A 68 23.00 0.07 6.54
N SER A 69 22.94 -0.70 7.63
CA SER A 69 23.69 -0.40 8.87
C SER A 69 24.89 -1.33 9.09
N ARG A 70 25.52 -1.78 7.98
CA ARG A 70 26.76 -2.57 8.02
C ARG A 70 27.87 -2.05 7.09
N LEU A 71 27.74 -0.80 6.65
CA LEU A 71 28.77 -0.04 5.93
C LEU A 71 29.06 1.25 6.70
N GLY A 72 29.51 1.15 7.95
CA GLY A 72 29.72 2.35 8.77
C GLY A 72 30.37 2.16 10.13
N ALA A 73 31.12 1.08 10.35
CA ALA A 73 32.08 0.88 11.46
C ALA A 73 32.65 -0.51 11.16
N GLU A 74 33.90 -0.72 10.77
CA GLU A 74 35.17 -0.35 11.39
C GLU A 74 36.18 -0.10 10.24
N GLY A 75 37.09 0.89 10.27
CA GLY A 75 37.77 1.46 11.42
C GLY A 75 39.11 0.77 11.61
#